data_AF-X1JKN6-F1
#
_entry.id   AF-X1JKN6-F1
#
_cell.length_a   1.000
_cell.length_b   1.000
_cell.length_c   1.000
_cell.angle_alpha   90.00
_cell.angle_beta   90.00
_cell.angle_gamma   90.00
#
_symmetry.space_group_name_H-M   'P 1'
#
loop_
_entity.id
_entity.type
_entity.pdbx_description
1 polymer ?
#
loop_
_entity_poly.entity_id
_entity_poly.type
_entity_poly.pdbx_seq_one_letter_code
_entity_poly.pdbx_strand_id
1 'polypeptide(L)'
;LGAELIGDGFTILTHCNTGALATGGYGTALGVIRQAKEQGKNIKVFVTETRPLLQGARLTTWELKKANIPFTLITDSMAGYFMSRGEVDCVIVGADRIAANGDTANKIGTYTLAVLAMERGIPFYVAAPTTTIDLYLASGSEIPIEQ
;
A
#
# COMPACT_ATOMS: atom_id res chain seq x y z
N LEU A 1 8.08 -14.51 1.85
CA LEU A 1 6.61 -14.42 1.75
C LEU A 1 6.16 -13.14 1.05
N GLY A 2 6.16 -11.94 1.69
CA GLY A 2 5.75 -10.70 1.00
C GLY A 2 6.80 -10.14 0.05
N ALA A 3 8.04 -9.96 0.54
CA ALA A 3 9.13 -9.37 -0.24
C ALA A 3 9.55 -10.20 -1.46
N GLU A 4 9.21 -11.49 -1.50
CA GLU A 4 9.45 -12.37 -2.66
C GLU A 4 8.60 -11.97 -3.88
N LEU A 5 7.44 -11.34 -3.67
CA LEU A 5 6.58 -10.83 -4.75
C LEU A 5 7.10 -9.53 -5.37
N ILE A 6 8.09 -8.89 -4.74
CA ILE A 6 8.73 -7.67 -5.21
C ILE A 6 9.99 -8.04 -5.98
N GLY A 7 10.01 -7.81 -7.30
CA GLY A 7 11.21 -8.05 -8.11
C GLY A 7 12.32 -7.05 -7.84
N ASP A 8 13.56 -7.40 -8.22
CA ASP A 8 14.64 -6.41 -8.31
C ASP A 8 14.32 -5.40 -9.41
N GLY A 9 14.59 -4.11 -9.17
CA GLY A 9 14.24 -3.03 -10.09
C GLY A 9 12.80 -2.50 -9.98
N PHE A 10 11.94 -3.08 -9.15
CA PHE A 10 10.53 -2.70 -9.07
C PHE A 10 10.30 -1.28 -8.57
N THR A 11 9.36 -0.60 -9.22
CA THR A 11 8.70 0.61 -8.74
C THR A 11 7.35 0.26 -8.12
N ILE A 12 7.25 0.48 -6.81
CA ILE A 12 6.11 0.07 -5.98
C ILE A 12 5.25 1.30 -5.68
N LEU A 13 3.93 1.23 -5.90
CA LEU A 13 3.01 2.27 -5.44
C LEU A 13 2.35 1.87 -4.12
N THR A 14 2.36 2.78 -3.13
CA THR A 14 1.70 2.58 -1.83
C THR A 14 0.79 3.75 -1.47
N HIS A 15 -0.18 3.48 -0.59
CA HIS A 15 -1.21 4.43 -0.16
C HIS A 15 -1.39 4.41 1.36
N CYS A 16 -1.75 5.55 1.96
CA CYS A 16 -1.79 5.77 3.42
C CYS A 16 -0.42 5.54 4.08
N ASN A 17 -0.41 5.32 5.40
CA ASN A 17 0.75 4.87 6.15
C ASN A 17 0.48 3.53 6.82
N THR A 18 1.31 2.54 6.51
CA THR A 18 1.22 1.16 7.01
C THR A 18 2.57 0.68 7.55
N GLY A 19 3.36 1.66 8.01
CA GLY A 19 4.69 1.48 8.54
C GLY A 19 4.74 1.17 10.02
N ALA A 20 5.92 1.42 10.59
CA ALA A 20 6.17 1.25 12.00
C ALA A 20 5.23 2.12 12.85
N LEU A 21 4.93 3.33 12.38
CA LEU A 21 4.05 4.25 13.10
C LEU A 21 2.58 3.80 13.13
N ALA A 22 2.19 2.85 12.27
CA ALA A 22 0.84 2.30 12.20
C ALA A 22 0.71 0.94 12.92
N THR A 23 1.80 0.41 13.49
CA THR A 23 1.84 -0.94 14.08
C THR A 23 2.67 -0.94 15.36
N GLY A 24 2.79 -2.09 16.03
CA GLY A 24 3.70 -2.27 17.16
C GLY A 24 5.18 -2.41 16.77
N GLY A 25 5.60 -2.10 15.54
CA GLY A 25 6.97 -2.37 15.12
C GLY A 25 7.27 -2.20 13.63
N TYR A 26 7.43 -3.29 12.88
CA TYR A 26 8.07 -3.26 11.55
C TYR A 26 7.19 -2.67 10.43
N GLY A 27 5.87 -2.70 10.58
CA GLY A 27 4.87 -2.33 9.57
C GLY A 27 4.30 -3.53 8.80
N THR A 28 3.29 -3.29 7.96
CA THR A 28 2.70 -4.29 7.06
C THR A 28 3.20 -4.11 5.63
N ALA A 29 2.51 -3.33 4.77
CA ALA A 29 2.94 -3.08 3.40
C ALA A 29 4.29 -2.36 3.35
N LEU A 30 4.50 -1.35 4.20
CA LEU A 30 5.82 -0.72 4.31
C LEU A 30 6.88 -1.66 4.89
N GLY A 31 6.47 -2.62 5.74
CA GLY A 31 7.34 -3.70 6.20
C GLY A 31 7.83 -4.58 5.05
N VAL A 32 6.95 -4.96 4.12
CA VAL A 32 7.33 -5.70 2.90
C VAL A 32 8.33 -4.91 2.05
N ILE A 33 8.10 -3.62 1.86
CA ILE A 33 9.01 -2.72 1.12
C ILE A 33 10.38 -2.65 1.81
N ARG A 34 10.41 -2.50 3.14
CA ARG A 34 11.65 -2.48 3.94
C ARG A 34 12.41 -3.80 3.82
N GLN A 35 11.72 -4.92 3.94
CA GLN A 35 12.33 -6.23 3.80
C GLN A 35 12.92 -6.44 2.40
N ALA A 36 12.24 -5.99 1.34
CA ALA A 36 12.78 -6.03 -0.02
C ALA A 36 14.09 -5.22 -0.14
N LYS A 37 14.16 -4.03 0.49
CA LYS A 37 15.42 -3.25 0.55
C LYS A 37 16.51 -3.96 1.34
N GLU A 38 16.18 -4.55 2.49
CA GLU A 38 17.10 -5.31 3.34
C GLU A 38 17.65 -6.56 2.62
N GLN A 39 16.87 -7.16 1.72
CA GLN A 39 17.31 -8.22 0.81
C GLN A 39 18.22 -7.73 -0.33
N GLY A 40 18.55 -6.44 -0.39
CA GLY A 40 19.45 -5.86 -1.39
C GLY A 40 18.78 -5.49 -2.72
N LYS A 41 17.45 -5.54 -2.82
CA LYS A 41 16.74 -5.18 -4.05
C LYS A 41 16.79 -3.67 -4.32
N ASN A 42 17.01 -3.32 -5.58
CA ASN A 42 16.98 -1.97 -6.11
C ASN A 42 15.52 -1.57 -6.37
N ILE A 43 14.85 -1.08 -5.33
CA ILE A 43 13.45 -0.66 -5.41
C ILE A 43 13.30 0.86 -5.33
N LYS A 44 12.21 1.37 -5.91
CA LYS A 44 11.72 2.74 -5.75
C LYS A 44 10.26 2.71 -5.31
N VAL A 45 9.84 3.69 -4.51
CA VAL A 45 8.44 3.77 -4.04
C VAL A 45 7.76 5.04 -4.53
N PHE A 46 6.63 4.91 -5.21
CA PHE A 46 5.66 6.00 -5.34
C PHE A 46 4.75 6.03 -4.11
N VAL A 47 4.71 7.17 -3.44
CA VAL A 47 3.87 7.39 -2.26
C VAL A 47 2.83 8.42 -2.64
N THR A 48 1.56 8.02 -2.67
CA THR A 48 0.46 8.98 -2.78
C THR A 48 0.32 9.75 -1.47
N GLU A 49 0.10 11.07 -1.53
CA GLU A 49 0.03 11.91 -0.33
C GLU A 49 -1.05 11.50 0.68
N THR A 50 -2.16 10.90 0.20
CA THR A 50 -3.29 10.38 0.98
C THR A 50 -4.09 11.48 1.68
N ARG A 51 -4.82 12.29 0.91
CA ARG A 51 -5.77 13.27 1.47
C ARG A 51 -6.94 12.56 2.20
N PRO A 52 -7.55 13.22 3.21
CA PRO A 52 -7.26 14.58 3.68
C PRO A 52 -6.15 14.66 4.72
N LEU A 53 -5.84 13.57 5.43
CA LEU A 53 -4.94 13.55 6.59
C LEU A 53 -3.45 13.58 6.23
N LEU A 54 -3.13 13.34 4.97
CA LEU A 54 -1.77 13.38 4.40
C LEU A 54 -0.84 12.34 5.03
N GLN A 55 -1.33 11.15 5.36
CA GLN A 55 -0.48 10.12 6.00
C GLN A 55 0.68 9.70 5.12
N GLY A 56 0.46 9.56 3.81
CA GLY A 56 1.53 9.23 2.87
C GLY A 56 2.60 10.32 2.87
N ALA A 57 2.19 11.57 2.69
CA ALA A 57 3.12 12.72 2.65
C ALA A 57 3.84 12.99 3.97
N ARG A 58 3.20 12.76 5.12
CA ARG A 58 3.75 13.15 6.44
C ARG A 58 4.45 12.01 7.16
N LEU A 59 3.94 10.79 7.04
CA LEU A 59 4.39 9.63 7.82
C LEU A 59 5.19 8.68 6.95
N THR A 60 4.64 8.23 5.82
CA THR A 60 5.29 7.21 4.98
C THR A 60 6.58 7.71 4.36
N THR A 61 6.58 8.92 3.80
CA THR A 61 7.81 9.54 3.27
C THR A 61 8.86 9.75 4.36
N TRP A 62 8.45 10.06 5.59
CA TRP A 62 9.36 10.24 6.72
C TRP A 62 10.02 8.91 7.11
N GLU A 63 9.24 7.83 7.20
CA GLU A 63 9.74 6.48 7.50
C GLU A 63 10.68 5.99 6.38
N LEU A 64 10.30 6.16 5.11
CA LEU A 64 11.13 5.79 3.95
C LEU A 64 12.45 6.57 3.91
N LYS A 65 12.40 7.88 4.22
CA LYS A 65 13.60 8.72 4.32
C LYS A 65 14.53 8.22 5.42
N LYS A 66 13.99 7.86 6.59
CA LYS A 66 14.79 7.30 7.71
C LYS A 66 15.40 5.94 7.35
N ALA A 67 14.71 5.14 6.56
CA ALA A 67 15.18 3.84 6.09
C ALA A 67 16.11 3.91 4.85
N ASN A 68 16.41 5.11 4.33
CA ASN A 68 17.18 5.31 3.08
C ASN A 68 16.61 4.52 1.89
N ILE A 69 15.27 4.45 1.79
CA ILE A 69 14.58 3.84 0.66
C ILE A 69 14.22 4.93 -0.35
N PRO A 70 14.62 4.85 -1.63
CA PRO A 70 14.27 5.84 -2.64
C PRO A 70 12.76 5.94 -2.84
N PHE A 71 12.21 7.15 -2.82
CA PHE A 71 10.79 7.38 -3.04
C PHE A 71 10.50 8.65 -3.83
N THR A 72 9.29 8.75 -4.34
CA THR A 72 8.73 9.95 -4.95
C THR A 72 7.33 10.16 -4.38
N LEU A 73 7.11 11.33 -3.77
CA LEU A 73 5.79 11.76 -3.31
C LEU A 73 4.99 12.27 -4.51
N ILE A 74 3.75 11.80 -4.65
CA ILE A 74 2.81 12.21 -5.70
C ILE A 74 1.46 12.56 -5.06
N THR A 75 0.65 13.37 -5.74
CA THR A 75 -0.75 13.57 -5.31
C THR A 75 -1.58 12.32 -5.63
N ASP A 76 -2.68 12.13 -4.92
CA ASP A 76 -3.54 10.95 -5.11
C ASP A 76 -4.03 10.82 -6.57
N SER A 77 -4.31 11.96 -7.21
CA SER A 77 -4.76 12.05 -8.61
C SER A 77 -3.70 11.68 -9.66
N MET A 78 -2.41 11.66 -9.30
CA MET A 78 -1.33 11.31 -10.22
C MET A 78 -1.13 9.80 -10.38
N ALA A 79 -1.69 8.99 -9.48
CA ALA A 79 -1.47 7.54 -9.49
C ALA A 79 -1.83 6.90 -10.83
N GLY A 80 -3.01 7.22 -11.37
CA GLY A 80 -3.46 6.69 -12.67
C GLY A 80 -2.57 7.10 -13.85
N TYR A 81 -1.98 8.30 -13.80
CA TYR A 81 -1.04 8.78 -14.83
C TYR A 81 0.22 7.91 -14.85
N PHE A 82 0.87 7.70 -13.69
CA PHE A 82 2.08 6.88 -13.60
C PHE A 82 1.81 5.40 -13.93
N MET A 83 0.67 4.86 -13.48
CA MET A 83 0.24 3.50 -13.87
C MET A 83 0.05 3.39 -15.38
N SER A 84 -0.57 4.38 -16.04
CA SER A 84 -0.80 4.36 -17.49
C SER A 84 0.47 4.42 -18.34
N ARG A 85 1.57 4.93 -17.77
CA ARG A 85 2.89 5.00 -18.42
C ARG A 85 3.75 3.76 -18.18
N GLY A 86 3.25 2.77 -17.44
CA GLY A 86 4.03 1.60 -17.05
C GLY A 86 5.16 1.92 -16.08
N GLU A 87 5.03 3.00 -15.29
CA GLU A 87 6.04 3.39 -14.28
C GLU A 87 5.77 2.75 -12.90
N VAL A 88 4.79 1.85 -12.80
CA VAL A 88 4.41 1.13 -11.57
C VAL A 88 4.35 -0.36 -11.87
N ASP A 89 5.21 -1.13 -11.21
CA ASP A 89 5.30 -2.59 -11.39
C ASP A 89 4.32 -3.34 -10.49
N CYS A 90 4.01 -2.78 -9.31
CA CYS A 90 2.97 -3.32 -8.43
C CYS A 90 2.42 -2.24 -7.49
N VAL A 91 1.20 -2.47 -7.01
CA VAL A 91 0.61 -1.72 -5.90
C VAL A 91 0.61 -2.59 -4.65
N ILE A 92 1.02 -2.03 -3.52
CA ILE A 92 0.88 -2.70 -2.22
C ILE A 92 0.30 -1.72 -1.19
N VAL A 93 -0.74 -2.16 -0.49
CA VAL A 93 -1.42 -1.37 0.55
C VAL A 93 -1.64 -2.21 1.81
N GLY A 94 -2.03 -1.55 2.90
CA GLY A 94 -2.51 -2.22 4.10
C GLY A 94 -4.01 -2.48 4.05
N ALA A 95 -4.55 -2.86 5.22
CA ALA A 95 -5.99 -2.98 5.43
C ALA A 95 -6.35 -2.52 6.85
N ASP A 96 -7.53 -1.92 6.99
CA ASP A 96 -8.16 -1.64 8.28
C ASP A 96 -9.05 -2.82 8.71
N ARG A 97 -9.73 -3.47 7.74
CA ARG A 97 -10.53 -4.68 7.96
C ARG A 97 -10.67 -5.50 6.68
N ILE A 98 -10.66 -6.83 6.79
CA ILE A 98 -10.88 -7.75 5.66
C ILE A 98 -12.03 -8.69 6.03
N ALA A 99 -13.09 -8.74 5.22
CA ALA A 99 -14.22 -9.65 5.42
C ALA A 99 -13.88 -11.09 4.98
N ALA A 100 -14.73 -12.06 5.32
CA ALA A 100 -14.51 -13.48 5.02
C ALA A 100 -14.36 -13.78 3.52
N ASN A 101 -15.00 -13.01 2.65
CA ASN A 101 -14.89 -13.13 1.19
C ASN A 101 -13.64 -12.45 0.59
N GLY A 102 -12.82 -11.79 1.42
CA GLY A 102 -11.61 -11.07 1.00
C GLY A 102 -11.83 -9.59 0.68
N ASP A 103 -13.07 -9.10 0.71
CA ASP A 103 -13.33 -7.66 0.55
C ASP A 103 -12.60 -6.89 1.64
N THR A 104 -11.87 -5.86 1.22
CA THR A 104 -10.93 -5.16 2.08
C THR A 104 -11.34 -3.69 2.22
N ALA A 105 -11.60 -3.29 3.46
CA ALA A 105 -11.65 -1.88 3.84
C ALA A 105 -10.24 -1.38 4.16
N ASN A 106 -9.87 -0.25 3.57
CA ASN A 106 -8.64 0.49 3.82
C ASN A 106 -8.91 1.99 3.58
N LYS A 107 -7.88 2.82 3.70
CA LYS A 107 -8.00 4.27 3.50
C LYS A 107 -8.68 4.65 2.18
N ILE A 108 -9.53 5.69 2.23
CA ILE A 108 -10.17 6.30 1.06
C ILE A 108 -9.14 6.55 -0.05
N GLY A 109 -9.46 6.14 -1.28
CA GLY A 109 -8.53 6.13 -2.42
C GLY A 109 -8.03 4.73 -2.79
N THR A 110 -8.03 3.77 -1.85
CA THR A 110 -7.59 2.38 -2.11
C THR A 110 -8.40 1.71 -3.22
N TYR A 111 -9.73 1.84 -3.19
CA TYR A 111 -10.60 1.28 -4.23
C TYR A 111 -10.26 1.84 -5.62
N THR A 112 -10.06 3.15 -5.73
CA THR A 112 -9.66 3.81 -6.98
C THR A 112 -8.35 3.24 -7.51
N LEU A 113 -7.36 3.02 -6.64
CA LEU A 113 -6.09 2.41 -7.03
C LEU A 113 -6.26 0.96 -7.49
N ALA A 114 -7.12 0.17 -6.85
CA ALA A 114 -7.39 -1.22 -7.24
C ALA A 114 -8.02 -1.29 -8.64
N VAL A 115 -8.99 -0.43 -8.94
CA VAL A 115 -9.62 -0.34 -10.27
C VAL A 115 -8.61 0.08 -11.33
N LEU A 116 -7.78 1.10 -11.05
CA LEU A 116 -6.74 1.56 -11.99
C LEU A 116 -5.67 0.49 -12.23
N ALA A 117 -5.27 -0.23 -11.19
CA ALA A 117 -4.31 -1.33 -11.30
C ALA A 117 -4.87 -2.47 -12.16
N MET A 118 -6.15 -2.85 -11.95
CA MET A 118 -6.83 -3.86 -12.75
C MET A 118 -6.89 -3.47 -14.24
N GLU A 119 -7.28 -2.22 -14.53
CA GLU A 119 -7.35 -1.69 -15.90
C GLU A 119 -5.99 -1.72 -16.62
N ARG A 120 -4.89 -1.65 -15.88
CA ARG A 120 -3.52 -1.68 -16.43
C ARG A 120 -2.83 -3.03 -16.28
N GLY A 121 -3.50 -4.04 -15.74
CA GLY A 121 -2.90 -5.36 -15.48
C GLY A 121 -1.77 -5.33 -14.45
N ILE A 122 -1.76 -4.34 -13.55
CA ILE A 122 -0.75 -4.19 -12.50
C ILE A 122 -1.18 -5.03 -11.28
N PRO A 123 -0.31 -5.90 -10.72
CA PRO A 123 -0.60 -6.64 -9.51
C PRO A 123 -0.95 -5.72 -8.33
N PHE A 124 -2.05 -6.01 -7.64
CA PHE A 124 -2.51 -5.26 -6.47
C PHE A 124 -2.50 -6.17 -5.23
N TYR A 125 -1.65 -5.84 -4.26
CA TYR A 125 -1.45 -6.63 -3.05
C TYR A 125 -1.97 -5.90 -1.82
N VAL A 126 -2.64 -6.66 -0.94
CA VAL A 126 -3.03 -6.23 0.40
C VAL A 126 -2.15 -6.96 1.41
N ALA A 127 -1.39 -6.22 2.21
CA ALA A 127 -0.55 -6.77 3.27
C ALA A 127 -1.15 -6.42 4.63
N ALA A 128 -1.67 -7.42 5.34
CA ALA A 128 -2.27 -7.27 6.65
C ALA A 128 -2.03 -8.52 7.51
N PRO A 129 -1.99 -8.39 8.86
CA PRO A 129 -1.96 -9.55 9.75
C PRO A 129 -3.31 -10.27 9.75
N THR A 130 -3.30 -11.55 10.15
CA THR A 130 -4.54 -12.34 10.28
C THR A 130 -5.54 -11.75 11.26
N THR A 131 -5.08 -10.96 12.24
CA THR A 131 -5.94 -10.24 13.19
C THR A 131 -6.77 -9.13 12.55
N THR A 132 -6.46 -8.70 11.33
CA THR A 132 -7.26 -7.75 10.54
C THR A 132 -8.41 -8.42 9.80
N ILE A 133 -8.41 -9.76 9.73
CA ILE A 133 -9.47 -10.55 9.08
C ILE A 133 -10.62 -10.75 10.06
N ASP A 134 -11.80 -10.27 9.68
CA ASP A 134 -13.05 -10.40 10.41
C ASP A 134 -13.93 -11.46 9.73
N LEU A 135 -13.82 -12.70 10.22
CA LEU A 135 -14.56 -13.84 9.67
C LEU A 135 -16.07 -13.83 10.02
N TYR A 136 -16.53 -12.90 10.85
CA TYR A 136 -17.94 -12.75 11.18
C TYR A 136 -18.71 -11.93 10.14
N LEU A 137 -18.00 -11.13 9.32
CA LEU A 137 -18.58 -10.38 8.21
C LEU A 137 -18.48 -11.22 6.94
N ALA A 138 -19.61 -11.49 6.29
CA ALA A 138 -19.61 -12.28 5.06
C ALA A 138 -19.03 -11.49 3.88
N SER A 139 -19.18 -10.16 3.88
CA SER A 139 -18.79 -9.28 2.78
C SER A 139 -18.33 -7.89 3.22
N GLY A 140 -17.71 -7.15 2.31
CA GLY A 140 -17.28 -5.77 2.53
C GLY A 140 -18.42 -4.79 2.78
N SER A 141 -19.64 -5.11 2.33
CA SER A 141 -20.83 -4.28 2.56
C SER A 141 -21.26 -4.18 4.03
N GLU A 142 -20.79 -5.11 4.86
CA GLU A 142 -21.08 -5.13 6.30
C GLU A 142 -20.01 -4.38 7.11
N ILE A 143 -18.91 -3.94 6.48
CA ILE A 143 -17.87 -3.20 7.16
C ILE A 143 -18.37 -1.77 7.43
N PRO A 144 -18.43 -1.32 8.70
CA PRO A 144 -18.82 0.05 9.00
C PRO A 144 -17.73 1.03 8.51
N ILE A 145 -18.15 2.08 7.80
CA ILE A 145 -17.26 3.13 7.30
C ILE A 145 -17.36 4.36 8.19
N GLU A 146 -16.23 4.76 8.76
CA GLU A 146 -16.07 6.01 9.51
C GLU A 146 -16.20 7.23 8.58
N GLN A 147 -16.88 8.29 9.03
CA GLN A 147 -17.11 9.54 8.29
C GLN A 147 -16.30 10.70 8.87
#